data_AF-A0A2A5RTS9-F1
#
_entry.id   AF-A0A2A5RTS9-F1
#
_cell.length_a   1.000
_cell.length_b   1.000
_cell.length_c   1.000
_cell.angle_alpha   90.00
_cell.angle_beta   90.00
_cell.angle_gamma   90.00
#
_symmetry.space_group_name_H-M   'P 1'
#
loop_
_entity.id
_entity.type
_entity.pdbx_description
1 polymer ?
#
loop_
_entity_poly.entity_id
_entity_poly.type
_entity_poly.pdbx_seq_one_letter_code
_entity_poly.pdbx_strand_id
1 'polypeptide(L)'
;MPKGYITNKQAKRDSKASYGHSVCDSLFLSAYERASNSDMNSGHSVLVGIELYWSGYARGIREQRQTQRDKKVTAFDLIGADDIHALSEELGINPDNMTNAVMEIITKRKIGGVA
;
A
#
# COMPACT_ATOMS: atom_id res chain seq x y z
N MET A 1 7.29 10.96 -22.92
CA MET A 1 6.24 9.91 -22.86
C MET A 1 4.94 10.51 -23.35
N PRO A 2 4.22 9.90 -24.32
CA PRO A 2 2.94 10.43 -24.80
C PRO A 2 1.92 10.46 -23.65
N LYS A 3 1.18 11.56 -23.50
CA LYS A 3 0.20 11.79 -22.42
C LYS A 3 -0.82 10.64 -22.28
N GLY A 4 -1.21 10.01 -23.40
CA GLY A 4 -2.14 8.87 -23.45
C GLY A 4 -1.60 7.54 -22.90
N TYR A 5 -0.26 7.37 -22.85
CA TYR A 5 0.36 6.13 -22.38
C TYR A 5 0.27 5.98 -20.85
N ILE A 6 0.24 7.11 -20.14
CA ILE A 6 0.09 7.17 -18.68
C ILE A 6 -1.39 6.92 -18.30
N THR A 7 -2.33 7.50 -19.04
CA THR A 7 -3.77 7.34 -18.85
C THR A 7 -4.23 5.90 -19.06
N ASN A 8 -3.72 5.21 -20.09
CA ASN A 8 -4.10 3.82 -20.37
C ASN A 8 -3.53 2.83 -19.33
N LYS A 9 -2.32 3.08 -18.81
CA LYS A 9 -1.76 2.32 -17.69
C LYS A 9 -2.51 2.57 -16.38
N GLN A 10 -2.96 3.79 -16.13
CA GLN A 10 -3.76 4.12 -14.96
C GLN A 10 -5.14 3.44 -15.04
N ALA A 11 -5.84 3.56 -16.17
CA ALA A 11 -7.13 2.90 -16.40
C ALA A 11 -7.04 1.37 -16.27
N LYS A 12 -5.96 0.73 -16.75
CA LYS A 12 -5.75 -0.72 -16.55
C LYS A 12 -5.47 -1.11 -15.09
N ARG A 13 -4.88 -0.22 -14.28
CA ARG A 13 -4.69 -0.45 -12.84
C ARG A 13 -6.01 -0.27 -12.08
N ASP A 14 -6.76 0.78 -12.42
CA ASP A 14 -8.07 1.06 -11.81
C ASP A 14 -9.09 -0.04 -12.14
N SER A 15 -9.08 -0.55 -13.38
CA SER A 15 -9.87 -1.72 -13.80
C SER A 15 -9.51 -3.00 -13.03
N LYS A 16 -8.25 -3.16 -12.60
CA LYS A 16 -7.83 -4.28 -11.74
C LYS A 16 -8.25 -4.11 -10.28
N ALA A 17 -8.36 -2.87 -9.79
CA ALA A 17 -8.92 -2.58 -8.46
C ALA A 17 -10.42 -2.89 -8.38
N SER A 18 -11.12 -2.93 -9.52
CA SER A 18 -12.52 -3.37 -9.61
C SER A 18 -12.69 -4.88 -9.84
N TYR A 19 -11.61 -5.63 -10.09
CA TYR A 19 -11.70 -7.06 -10.43
C TYR A 19 -11.82 -7.90 -9.15
N GLY A 20 -13.05 -8.15 -8.71
CA GLY A 20 -13.36 -8.99 -7.54
C GLY A 20 -14.52 -8.50 -6.69
N HIS A 21 -14.93 -7.24 -6.85
CA HIS A 21 -16.09 -6.69 -6.14
C HIS A 21 -17.35 -6.88 -6.99
N SER A 22 -18.26 -7.71 -6.49
CA SER A 22 -19.59 -7.89 -7.08
C SER A 22 -20.36 -6.56 -7.03
N VAL A 23 -21.30 -6.34 -7.96
CA VAL A 23 -22.30 -5.25 -7.86
C VAL A 23 -23.08 -5.34 -6.53
N CYS A 24 -23.08 -6.52 -5.90
CA CYS A 24 -23.68 -6.79 -4.59
C CYS A 24 -22.77 -6.51 -3.38
N ASP A 25 -21.56 -5.96 -3.58
CA ASP A 25 -20.67 -5.65 -2.46
C ASP A 25 -21.23 -4.46 -1.67
N SER A 26 -21.35 -4.59 -0.36
CA SER A 26 -22.09 -3.64 0.51
C SER A 26 -21.54 -2.19 0.42
N LEU A 27 -20.24 -2.07 0.12
CA LEU A 27 -19.56 -0.80 -0.09
C LEU A 27 -19.92 -0.14 -1.43
N PHE A 28 -20.14 -0.91 -2.49
CA PHE A 28 -20.60 -0.39 -3.77
C PHE A 28 -22.05 0.08 -3.66
N LEU A 29 -22.92 -0.73 -3.04
CA LEU A 29 -24.33 -0.39 -2.85
C LEU A 29 -24.50 0.91 -2.04
N SER A 30 -23.79 1.03 -0.91
CA SER A 30 -23.85 2.24 -0.07
C SER A 30 -23.29 3.48 -0.74
N ALA A 31 -22.25 3.33 -1.58
CA ALA A 31 -21.75 4.43 -2.40
C ALA A 31 -22.74 4.83 -3.50
N TYR A 32 -23.39 3.85 -4.13
CA TYR A 32 -24.44 4.07 -5.14
C TYR A 32 -25.66 4.77 -4.53
N GLU A 33 -26.16 4.30 -3.39
CA GLU A 33 -27.29 4.91 -2.69
C GLU A 33 -26.98 6.36 -2.29
N ARG A 34 -25.78 6.63 -1.75
CA ARG A 34 -25.37 7.99 -1.42
C ARG A 34 -25.30 8.89 -2.66
N ALA A 35 -24.68 8.42 -3.73
CA ALA A 35 -24.55 9.19 -4.97
C ALA A 35 -25.93 9.40 -5.63
N SER A 36 -26.80 8.40 -5.63
CA SER A 36 -28.15 8.50 -6.19
C SER A 36 -29.05 9.45 -5.41
N ASN A 37 -28.88 9.51 -4.09
CA ASN A 37 -29.65 10.37 -3.19
C ASN A 37 -28.98 11.74 -2.94
N SER A 38 -27.88 12.04 -3.62
CA SER A 38 -27.20 13.34 -3.54
C SER A 38 -28.01 14.39 -4.27
N ASP A 39 -28.34 15.50 -3.59
CA ASP A 39 -29.02 16.65 -4.20
C ASP A 39 -28.23 17.21 -5.40
N MET A 40 -26.90 17.14 -5.34
CA MET A 40 -26.02 17.58 -6.43
C MET A 40 -26.15 16.72 -7.69
N ASN A 41 -26.48 15.43 -7.53
CA ASN A 41 -26.64 14.52 -8.65
C ASN A 41 -28.09 14.46 -9.10
N SER A 42 -29.06 14.72 -8.23
CA SER A 42 -30.50 14.69 -8.51
C SER A 42 -30.94 13.38 -9.20
N GLY A 43 -30.30 12.26 -8.88
CA GLY A 43 -30.53 10.96 -9.53
C GLY A 43 -30.07 10.85 -11.00
N HIS A 44 -29.38 11.86 -11.54
CA HIS A 44 -28.87 11.84 -12.91
C HIS A 44 -27.76 10.80 -13.05
N SER A 45 -28.02 9.75 -13.82
CA SER A 45 -27.17 8.54 -13.93
C SER A 45 -25.70 8.86 -14.25
N VAL A 46 -25.42 9.86 -15.08
CA VAL A 46 -24.05 10.28 -15.42
C VAL A 46 -23.34 10.89 -14.20
N LEU A 47 -24.03 11.71 -13.40
CA LEU A 47 -23.44 12.37 -12.23
C LEU A 47 -23.19 11.36 -11.11
N VAL A 48 -24.15 10.44 -10.91
CA VAL A 48 -24.00 9.27 -10.02
C VAL A 48 -22.79 8.44 -10.43
N GLY A 49 -22.64 8.16 -11.73
CA GLY A 49 -21.49 7.43 -12.27
C GLY A 49 -20.15 8.14 -12.04
N ILE A 50 -20.10 9.46 -12.18
CA ILE A 50 -18.90 10.27 -11.91
C ILE A 50 -18.51 10.21 -10.42
N GLU A 51 -19.47 10.33 -9.51
CA GLU A 51 -19.21 10.23 -8.07
C GLU A 51 -18.73 8.83 -7.67
N LEU A 52 -19.33 7.77 -8.25
CA LEU A 52 -18.88 6.40 -8.05
C LEU A 52 -17.44 6.19 -8.53
N TYR A 53 -17.07 6.74 -9.68
CA TYR A 53 -15.69 6.68 -10.18
C TYR A 53 -14.69 7.34 -9.20
N TRP A 54 -14.99 8.56 -8.73
CA TRP A 54 -14.12 9.28 -7.81
C TRP A 54 -14.04 8.64 -6.41
N SER A 55 -15.14 8.06 -5.92
CA SER A 55 -15.15 7.34 -4.64
C SER A 55 -14.29 6.07 -4.71
N GLY A 56 -14.34 5.33 -5.82
CA GLY A 56 -13.44 4.21 -6.10
C GLY A 56 -11.97 4.64 -6.15
N TYR A 57 -11.67 5.75 -6.83
CA TYR A 57 -10.31 6.32 -6.85
C TYR A 57 -9.81 6.71 -5.45
N ALA A 58 -10.63 7.40 -4.66
CA ALA A 58 -10.30 7.80 -3.30
C ALA A 58 -10.04 6.58 -2.39
N ARG A 59 -10.76 5.48 -2.60
CA ARG A 59 -10.51 4.21 -1.92
C ARG A 59 -9.16 3.63 -2.28
N GLY A 60 -8.80 3.57 -3.57
CA GLY A 60 -7.49 3.11 -4.02
C GLY A 60 -6.34 3.89 -3.39
N ILE A 61 -6.48 5.23 -3.26
CA ILE A 61 -5.49 6.06 -2.56
C ILE A 61 -5.41 5.73 -1.07
N ARG A 62 -6.54 5.44 -0.40
CA ARG A 62 -6.55 5.03 1.01
C ARG A 62 -5.86 3.69 1.20
N GLU A 63 -6.18 2.70 0.37
CA GLU A 63 -5.56 1.37 0.42
C GLU A 63 -4.06 1.47 0.16
N GLN A 64 -3.64 2.24 -0.84
CA GLN A 64 -2.21 2.50 -1.09
C GLN A 64 -1.53 3.17 0.11
N ARG A 65 -2.14 4.20 0.71
CA ARG A 65 -1.62 4.86 1.92
C ARG A 65 -1.53 3.90 3.11
N GLN A 66 -2.53 3.04 3.27
CA GLN A 66 -2.56 2.02 4.31
C GLN A 66 -1.44 1.01 4.09
N THR A 67 -1.24 0.49 2.87
CA THR A 67 -0.12 -0.39 2.54
C THR A 67 1.24 0.27 2.80
N GLN A 68 1.39 1.56 2.50
CA GLN A 68 2.64 2.27 2.77
C GLN A 68 2.86 2.53 4.27
N ARG A 69 1.80 2.70 5.07
CA ARG A 69 1.88 2.79 6.54
C ARG A 69 2.16 1.42 7.17
N ASP A 70 1.55 0.36 6.65
CA ASP A 70 1.67 -0.99 7.15
C ASP A 70 2.99 -1.66 6.75
N LYS A 71 3.69 -1.11 5.74
CA LYS A 71 5.15 -1.28 5.60
C LYS A 71 5.85 -0.64 6.80
N LYS A 72 5.77 -1.31 7.95
CA LYS A 72 6.55 -1.00 9.13
C LYS A 72 8.01 -1.24 8.78
N VAL A 73 8.71 -0.17 8.42
CA VAL A 73 10.17 -0.17 8.36
C VAL A 73 10.66 -0.33 9.80
N THR A 74 11.27 -1.47 10.09
CA THR A 74 11.86 -1.74 11.41
C THR A 74 13.28 -1.18 11.45
N ALA A 75 13.83 -0.95 12.65
CA ALA A 75 15.24 -0.56 12.79
C ALA A 75 16.17 -1.57 12.10
N PHE A 76 15.81 -2.86 12.08
CA PHE A 76 16.54 -3.92 11.38
C PHE A 76 16.48 -3.81 9.84
N ASP A 77 15.47 -3.14 9.29
CA ASP A 77 15.40 -2.84 7.84
C ASP A 77 16.27 -1.63 7.46
N LEU A 78 16.74 -0.86 8.45
CA LEU A 78 17.54 0.36 8.26
C LEU A 78 19.02 0.16 8.55
N ILE A 79 19.39 -0.85 9.35
CA ILE A 79 20.79 -1.15 9.68
C ILE A 79 21.54 -1.59 8.42
N GLY A 80 22.58 -0.83 8.07
CA GLY A 80 23.50 -1.11 6.96
C GLY A 80 24.83 -1.71 7.41
N ALA A 81 25.69 -2.02 6.44
CA ALA A 81 27.04 -2.54 6.70
C ALA A 81 27.90 -1.55 7.51
N ASP A 82 27.75 -0.25 7.25
CA ASP A 82 28.51 0.80 7.95
C ASP A 82 28.10 0.89 9.43
N ASP A 83 26.81 0.75 9.74
CA ASP A 83 26.31 0.74 11.11
C ASP A 83 26.85 -0.47 11.89
N ILE A 84 26.90 -1.64 11.24
CA ILE A 84 27.46 -2.87 11.80
C ILE A 84 28.95 -2.72 12.04
N HIS A 85 29.67 -2.11 11.09
CA HIS A 85 31.11 -1.90 11.19
C HIS A 85 31.45 -0.94 12.32
N ALA A 86 30.78 0.21 12.41
CA ALA A 86 30.97 1.18 13.49
C ALA A 86 30.72 0.55 14.87
N LEU A 87 29.65 -0.24 15.01
CA LEU A 87 29.34 -0.94 16.25
C LEU A 87 30.40 -2.00 16.60
N SER A 88 30.93 -2.69 15.58
CA SER A 88 31.98 -3.70 15.78
C SER A 88 33.27 -3.07 16.31
N GLU A 89 33.64 -1.88 15.80
CA GLU A 89 34.79 -1.11 16.28
C GLU A 89 34.58 -0.61 17.71
N GLU A 90 33.41 -0.04 18.01
CA GLU A 90 33.07 0.48 19.34
C GLU A 90 33.14 -0.60 20.42
N LEU A 91 32.69 -1.82 20.10
CA LEU A 91 32.65 -2.94 21.03
C LEU A 91 33.92 -3.82 21.00
N GLY A 92 34.86 -3.56 20.09
CA GLY A 92 36.05 -4.37 19.89
C GLY A 92 35.75 -5.81 19.47
N ILE A 93 34.63 -6.03 18.76
CA ILE A 93 34.19 -7.35 18.29
C ILE A 93 34.60 -7.49 16.82
N ASN A 94 34.98 -8.71 16.42
CA ASN A 94 35.29 -8.99 15.02
C ASN A 94 34.08 -8.63 14.10
N PRO A 95 34.29 -7.83 13.04
CA PRO A 95 33.21 -7.37 12.15
C PRO A 95 32.41 -8.50 11.49
N ASP A 96 33.05 -9.61 11.12
CA ASP A 96 32.38 -10.75 10.49
C ASP A 96 31.46 -11.46 11.49
N ASN A 97 31.91 -11.60 12.75
CA ASN A 97 31.09 -12.16 13.83
C ASN A 97 29.87 -11.28 14.10
N MET A 98 30.05 -9.96 14.14
CA MET A 98 28.94 -9.01 14.34
C MET A 98 27.95 -9.06 13.17
N THR A 99 28.45 -9.07 11.94
CA THR A 99 27.64 -9.15 10.71
C THR A 99 26.80 -10.42 10.71
N ASN A 100 27.42 -11.57 11.01
CA ASN A 100 26.71 -12.85 11.07
C ASN A 100 25.61 -12.85 12.14
N ALA A 101 25.89 -12.30 13.32
CA ALA A 101 24.91 -12.21 14.42
C ALA A 101 23.70 -11.33 14.04
N VAL A 102 23.94 -10.16 13.42
CA VAL A 102 22.89 -9.25 12.96
C VAL A 102 22.04 -9.92 11.87
N MET A 103 22.68 -10.57 10.89
CA MET A 103 21.98 -11.30 9.82
C MET A 103 21.13 -12.46 10.34
N GLU A 104 21.61 -13.18 11.36
CA GLU A 104 20.85 -14.25 12.01
C GLU A 104 19.58 -13.69 12.68
N ILE A 105 19.69 -12.57 13.39
CA ILE A 105 18.55 -11.91 14.04
C ILE A 105 17.52 -11.44 13.00
N ILE A 106 17.98 -10.77 11.93
CA ILE A 106 17.12 -10.32 10.82
C ILE A 106 16.38 -11.52 10.21
N THR A 107 17.11 -12.60 9.93
CA THR A 107 16.55 -13.81 9.32
C THR A 107 15.52 -14.47 10.23
N LYS A 108 15.82 -14.64 11.52
CA LYS A 108 14.89 -15.18 12.51
C LYS A 108 13.62 -14.35 12.61
N ARG A 109 13.71 -13.02 12.56
CA ARG A 109 12.55 -12.13 12.65
C ARG A 109 11.69 -12.11 11.38
N LYS A 110 12.32 -12.29 10.21
CA LYS A 110 11.64 -12.37 8.91
C LYS A 110 10.92 -13.70 8.71
N ILE A 111 11.45 -14.79 9.26
CA ILE A 111 10.86 -16.14 9.22
C ILE A 111 9.86 -16.33 10.36
N GLY A 112 10.14 -15.76 11.54
CA GLY A 112 9.41 -15.95 12.79
C GLY A 112 8.37 -14.87 13.10
N GLY A 113 7.47 -14.56 12.16
CA GLY A 113 6.18 -13.93 12.48
C GLY A 113 5.22 -14.83 13.27
N VAL A 114 5.74 -15.83 13.98
CA VAL A 114 5.00 -16.75 14.85
C VAL A 114 5.75 -16.80 16.20
N ALA A 115 5.37 -15.90 17.09
CA ALA A 115 5.51 -16.02 18.53
C ALA A 115 4.25 -15.40 19.15
#